data_AF-A0A6C0DTN6-F1
#
_entry.id   AF-A0A6C0DTN6-F1
#
_cell.length_a   1.000
_cell.length_b   1.000
_cell.length_c   1.000
_cell.angle_alpha   90.00
_cell.angle_beta   90.00
_cell.angle_gamma   90.00
#
_symmetry.space_group_name_H-M   'P 1'
#
loop_
_entity.id
_entity.type
_entity.pdbx_description
1 polymer ?
#
loop_
_entity_poly.entity_id
_entity_poly.type
_entity_poly.pdbx_seq_one_letter_code
_entity_poly.pdbx_strand_id
1 'polypeptide(L)'
;MATPVQNTTQSTPSTSSAAPAPSSANTMIGAAATASTEILPGATTLLQAAKISCEQDRAIMLDYFRQTANGTAFLGEDPETKERILVKSKEEFTSLIKKLYKVGDDFIILTENSLYIVSGKIQKRKVNLASLQEAYDSSL
;
A
#
# COMPACT_ATOMS: atom_id res chain seq x y z
N MET A 1 66.25 18.03 28.66
CA MET A 1 65.03 17.35 28.15
C MET A 1 65.48 15.97 27.72
N ALA A 2 65.23 14.98 28.57
CA ALA A 2 66.00 13.74 28.67
C ALA A 2 65.31 12.56 27.94
N THR A 3 66.06 11.92 27.03
CA THR A 3 66.22 10.45 26.79
C THR A 3 64.96 9.53 26.72
N PRO A 4 65.07 8.20 26.52
CA PRO A 4 65.31 7.57 25.22
C PRO A 4 64.47 6.25 24.98
N VAL A 5 64.79 5.53 23.90
CA VAL A 5 64.63 4.09 23.51
C VAL A 5 63.64 3.12 24.22
N GLN A 6 62.97 2.33 23.36
CA GLN A 6 62.63 0.88 23.42
C GLN A 6 61.76 0.30 24.56
N ASN A 7 60.72 -0.46 24.18
CA ASN A 7 60.62 -1.84 24.66
C ASN A 7 59.81 -2.80 23.76
N THR A 8 60.34 -4.02 23.67
CA THR A 8 59.82 -5.22 23.00
C THR A 8 59.35 -6.21 24.07
N THR A 9 58.15 -6.82 23.92
CA THR A 9 57.79 -8.23 24.27
C THR A 9 56.25 -8.41 24.10
N GLN A 10 55.75 -9.29 23.21
CA GLN A 10 55.51 -10.75 23.39
C GLN A 10 54.52 -11.00 24.57
N SER A 11 53.30 -11.56 24.43
CA SER A 11 52.95 -12.91 23.96
C SER A 11 51.41 -13.12 23.78
N THR A 12 51.04 -14.02 22.86
CA THR A 12 49.74 -14.69 22.57
C THR A 12 49.28 -15.66 23.70
N PRO A 13 48.15 -16.44 23.66
CA PRO A 13 47.12 -16.72 22.62
C PRO A 13 45.63 -16.87 23.11
N SER A 14 44.76 -17.31 22.17
CA SER A 14 43.46 -18.03 22.32
C SER A 14 42.22 -17.19 22.72
N THR A 15 41.03 -17.28 22.10
CA THR A 15 40.45 -18.24 21.14
C THR A 15 39.14 -17.67 20.55
N SER A 16 38.74 -18.18 19.38
CA SER A 16 37.37 -18.23 18.85
C SER A 16 36.83 -17.01 18.08
N SER A 17 36.89 -17.08 16.75
CA SER A 17 35.70 -17.37 15.92
C SER A 17 35.73 -16.65 14.55
N ALA A 18 35.71 -17.46 13.50
CA ALA A 18 35.08 -17.25 12.19
C ALA A 18 35.60 -16.15 11.23
N ALA A 19 35.83 -16.63 10.00
CA ALA A 19 36.24 -15.94 8.78
C ALA A 19 35.34 -14.78 8.34
N PRO A 20 35.81 -13.94 7.40
CA PRO A 20 35.20 -14.04 6.06
C PRO A 20 36.21 -13.98 4.90
N ALA A 21 35.96 -14.82 3.89
CA ALA A 21 36.66 -14.84 2.61
C ALA A 21 36.28 -13.62 1.75
N PRO A 22 37.20 -13.05 0.97
CA PRO A 22 36.87 -12.10 -0.10
C PRO A 22 36.52 -12.89 -1.37
N SER A 23 35.26 -12.85 -1.78
CA SER A 23 34.85 -13.29 -3.12
C SER A 23 33.66 -12.45 -3.57
N SER A 24 33.95 -11.21 -3.98
CA SER A 24 32.99 -10.34 -4.65
C SER A 24 33.09 -10.58 -6.16
N ALA A 25 32.35 -11.56 -6.66
CA ALA A 25 32.03 -11.69 -8.08
C ALA A 25 30.59 -11.18 -8.27
N ASN A 26 30.45 -9.87 -8.47
CA ASN A 26 29.17 -9.24 -8.79
C ASN A 26 28.95 -9.34 -10.30
N THR A 27 28.44 -10.49 -10.75
CA THR A 27 27.97 -10.67 -12.13
C THR A 27 26.70 -9.85 -12.34
N MET A 28 26.80 -8.88 -13.24
CA MET A 28 25.68 -8.15 -13.79
C MET A 28 24.73 -9.11 -14.51
N ILE A 29 23.48 -9.18 -14.06
CA ILE A 29 22.35 -9.56 -14.91
C ILE A 29 21.43 -8.35 -14.94
N GLY A 30 21.51 -7.61 -16.04
CA GLY A 30 20.50 -6.64 -16.42
C GLY A 30 19.19 -7.37 -16.72
N ALA A 31 18.31 -7.42 -15.73
CA ALA A 31 16.89 -7.59 -16.00
C ALA A 31 16.36 -6.21 -16.39
N ALA A 32 15.98 -6.06 -17.65
CA ALA A 32 15.20 -4.93 -18.11
C ALA A 32 13.89 -4.89 -17.31
N ALA A 33 13.87 -4.09 -16.24
CA ALA A 33 12.65 -3.65 -15.63
C ALA A 33 11.95 -2.78 -16.67
N THR A 34 11.02 -3.39 -17.42
CA THR A 34 9.87 -2.63 -17.89
C THR A 34 9.37 -1.90 -16.66
N ALA A 35 9.53 -0.57 -16.62
CA ALA A 35 9.08 0.25 -15.52
C ALA A 35 7.54 0.17 -15.48
N SER A 36 7.02 -0.95 -14.96
CA SER A 36 5.70 -1.02 -14.40
C SER A 36 5.75 -0.06 -13.23
N THR A 37 5.36 1.18 -13.48
CA THR A 37 5.22 2.25 -12.48
C THR A 37 4.78 1.59 -11.19
N GLU A 38 5.64 1.58 -10.20
CA GLU A 38 5.40 0.92 -8.92
C GLU A 38 4.31 1.74 -8.22
N ILE A 39 3.05 1.40 -8.52
CA ILE A 39 1.90 2.13 -7.99
C ILE A 39 1.67 1.62 -6.57
N LEU A 40 2.36 2.24 -5.63
CA LEU A 40 2.22 2.00 -4.21
C LEU A 40 1.52 3.20 -3.53
N PRO A 41 0.71 2.94 -2.51
CA PRO A 41 0.20 4.01 -1.66
C PRO A 41 1.33 4.68 -0.90
N GLY A 42 1.15 5.96 -0.58
CA GLY A 42 2.10 6.68 0.27
C GLY A 42 2.26 6.01 1.64
N ALA A 43 3.46 6.06 2.21
CA ALA A 43 3.75 5.48 3.53
C ALA A 43 2.83 6.07 4.63
N THR A 44 2.53 7.37 4.55
CA THR A 44 1.58 8.04 5.45
C THR A 44 0.17 7.49 5.32
N THR A 45 -0.27 7.19 4.09
CA THR A 45 -1.58 6.59 3.82
C THR A 45 -1.71 5.23 4.49
N LEU A 46 -0.70 4.37 4.35
CA LEU A 46 -0.67 3.07 5.03
C LEU A 46 -0.67 3.21 6.55
N LEU A 47 0.08 4.17 7.10
CA LEU A 47 0.09 4.39 8.56
C LEU A 47 -1.27 4.82 9.09
N GLN A 48 -1.97 5.72 8.39
CA GLN A 48 -3.32 6.14 8.76
C GLN A 48 -4.33 4.99 8.60
N ALA A 49 -4.24 4.23 7.51
CA ALA A 49 -5.08 3.06 7.29
C ALA A 49 -4.89 2.00 8.39
N ALA A 50 -3.65 1.72 8.78
CA ALA A 50 -3.32 0.83 9.89
C ALA A 50 -3.91 1.32 11.21
N LYS A 51 -3.78 2.62 11.50
CA LYS A 51 -4.36 3.20 12.72
C LYS A 51 -5.88 3.00 12.78
N ILE A 52 -6.58 3.28 11.69
CA ILE A 52 -8.04 3.12 11.61
C ILE A 52 -8.42 1.64 11.69
N SER A 53 -7.67 0.77 11.01
CA SER A 53 -7.85 -0.68 11.01
C SER A 53 -7.76 -1.27 12.42
N CYS A 54 -6.78 -0.83 13.23
CA CYS A 54 -6.66 -1.24 14.63
C CYS A 54 -7.78 -0.70 15.52
N GLU A 55 -8.27 0.52 15.27
CA GLU A 55 -9.31 1.14 16.10
C GLU A 55 -10.71 0.56 15.81
N GLN A 56 -10.96 0.18 14.56
CA GLN A 56 -12.27 -0.30 14.09
C GLN A 56 -12.34 -1.81 13.89
N ASP A 57 -11.23 -2.52 14.12
CA ASP A 57 -11.04 -3.95 13.87
C ASP A 57 -11.45 -4.37 12.45
N ARG A 58 -10.81 -3.77 11.44
CA ARG A 58 -11.17 -4.01 10.02
C ARG A 58 -9.96 -4.33 9.17
N ALA A 59 -10.12 -5.28 8.26
CA ALA A 59 -9.09 -5.63 7.29
C ALA A 59 -8.85 -4.49 6.27
N ILE A 60 -7.57 -4.28 5.93
CA ILE A 60 -7.15 -3.35 4.87
C ILE A 60 -7.08 -4.11 3.55
N MET A 61 -7.83 -3.66 2.55
CA MET A 61 -7.85 -4.20 1.20
C MET A 61 -7.20 -3.21 0.22
N LEU A 62 -6.27 -3.73 -0.57
CA LEU A 62 -5.44 -2.97 -1.51
C LEU A 62 -5.77 -3.26 -2.98
N ASP A 63 -6.70 -4.18 -3.25
CA ASP A 63 -7.04 -4.64 -4.61
C ASP A 63 -7.42 -3.47 -5.52
N TYR A 64 -8.21 -2.52 -5.01
CA TYR A 64 -8.70 -1.37 -5.77
C TYR A 64 -7.64 -0.30 -6.06
N PHE A 65 -6.48 -0.35 -5.41
CA PHE A 65 -5.48 0.71 -5.52
C PHE A 65 -4.96 0.88 -6.95
N ARG A 66 -4.50 -0.24 -7.54
CA ARG A 66 -4.00 -0.29 -8.93
C ARG A 66 -5.09 0.04 -9.95
N GLN A 67 -6.30 -0.45 -9.70
CA GLN A 67 -7.46 -0.27 -10.58
C GLN A 67 -7.89 1.19 -10.63
N THR A 68 -7.89 1.84 -9.48
CA THR A 68 -8.15 3.27 -9.36
C THR A 68 -7.06 4.10 -10.05
N ALA A 69 -5.79 3.70 -9.88
CA ALA A 69 -4.68 4.38 -10.54
C ALA A 69 -4.71 4.25 -12.08
N ASN A 70 -5.23 3.12 -12.58
CA ASN A 70 -5.48 2.88 -14.01
C ASN A 70 -6.79 3.50 -14.51
N GLY A 71 -7.62 4.06 -13.63
CA GLY A 71 -8.92 4.66 -13.99
C GLY A 71 -10.01 3.64 -14.34
N THR A 72 -9.81 2.35 -14.04
CA THR A 72 -10.87 1.33 -14.22
C THR A 72 -11.89 1.40 -13.10
N ALA A 73 -11.46 1.74 -11.88
CA ALA A 73 -12.35 1.94 -10.74
C ALA A 73 -12.65 3.43 -10.50
N PHE A 74 -13.90 3.73 -10.14
CA PHE A 74 -14.39 5.07 -9.87
C PHE A 74 -15.28 5.10 -8.63
N LEU A 75 -15.36 6.28 -8.01
CA LEU A 75 -16.24 6.55 -6.89
C LEU A 75 -17.61 6.96 -7.42
N GLY A 76 -18.60 6.10 -7.25
CA GLY A 76 -20.00 6.41 -7.46
C GLY A 76 -20.53 7.24 -6.30
N GLU A 77 -21.19 8.36 -6.59
CA GLU A 77 -21.99 9.11 -5.61
C GLU A 77 -23.45 9.10 -6.06
N ASP A 78 -24.34 8.72 -5.15
CA ASP A 78 -25.77 8.72 -5.42
C ASP A 78 -26.34 10.14 -5.30
N PRO A 79 -27.07 10.66 -6.30
CA PRO A 79 -27.59 12.03 -6.25
C PRO A 79 -28.73 12.20 -5.24
N GLU A 80 -29.45 11.13 -4.87
CA GLU A 80 -30.59 11.19 -3.95
C GLU A 80 -30.14 10.98 -2.50
N THR A 81 -29.39 9.90 -2.23
CA THR A 81 -28.99 9.56 -0.86
C THR A 81 -27.67 10.21 -0.44
N LYS A 82 -26.91 10.76 -1.40
CA LYS A 82 -25.53 11.27 -1.21
C LYS A 82 -24.56 10.20 -0.70
N GLU A 83 -24.95 8.94 -0.78
CA GLU A 83 -24.11 7.84 -0.38
C GLU A 83 -23.06 7.57 -1.46
N ARG A 84 -21.95 6.98 -1.04
CA ARG A 84 -20.82 6.72 -1.92
C ARG A 84 -20.56 5.23 -2.02
N ILE A 85 -20.18 4.79 -3.19
CA ILE A 85 -19.88 3.39 -3.49
C ILE A 85 -18.64 3.35 -4.38
N LEU A 86 -17.78 2.37 -4.19
CA LEU A 86 -16.64 2.16 -5.08
C LEU A 86 -17.06 1.17 -6.15
N VAL A 87 -17.04 1.60 -7.41
CA VAL A 87 -17.45 0.79 -8.55
C VAL A 87 -16.21 0.48 -9.37
N LYS A 88 -15.88 -0.79 -9.51
CA LYS A 88 -14.83 -1.25 -10.43
C LYS A 88 -15.42 -1.61 -11.78
N SER A 89 -16.54 -2.31 -11.75
CA SER A 89 -17.30 -2.74 -12.93
C SER A 89 -18.79 -2.75 -12.62
N LYS A 90 -19.64 -2.91 -13.62
CA LYS A 90 -21.11 -3.01 -13.42
C LYS A 90 -21.50 -4.16 -12.49
N GLU A 91 -20.71 -5.23 -12.48
CA GLU A 91 -20.93 -6.45 -11.69
C GLU A 91 -20.14 -6.46 -10.38
N GLU A 92 -19.11 -5.62 -10.25
CA GLU A 92 -18.21 -5.60 -9.08
C GLU A 92 -18.16 -4.19 -8.49
N PHE A 93 -18.86 -4.03 -7.37
CA PHE A 93 -18.91 -2.82 -6.56
C PHE A 93 -18.81 -3.16 -5.08
N THR A 94 -18.35 -2.20 -4.28
CA THR A 94 -18.27 -2.37 -2.83
C THR A 94 -19.61 -2.13 -2.15
N SER A 95 -19.73 -2.49 -0.88
CA SER A 95 -20.82 -1.96 -0.04
C SER A 95 -20.73 -0.43 0.12
N LEU A 96 -21.77 0.12 0.72
CA LEU A 96 -21.86 1.54 1.02
C LEU A 96 -20.65 2.05 1.82
N ILE A 97 -20.09 3.17 1.38
CA ILE A 97 -18.97 3.83 2.04
C ILE A 97 -19.52 4.62 3.23
N LYS A 98 -19.10 4.24 4.44
CA LYS A 98 -19.44 4.97 5.66
C LYS A 98 -18.61 6.23 5.83
N LYS A 99 -17.33 6.17 5.47
CA LYS A 99 -16.41 7.30 5.66
C LYS A 99 -15.31 7.31 4.62
N LEU A 100 -14.91 8.50 4.21
CA LEU A 100 -13.81 8.72 3.27
C LEU A 100 -12.79 9.63 3.96
N TYR A 101 -11.55 9.16 4.04
CA TYR A 101 -10.41 9.95 4.52
C TYR A 101 -9.49 10.27 3.34
N LYS A 102 -9.07 11.53 3.23
CA LYS A 102 -8.04 11.94 2.28
C LYS A 102 -6.71 12.01 3.01
N VAL A 103 -5.69 11.30 2.52
CA VAL A 103 -4.34 11.31 3.12
C VAL A 103 -3.35 11.60 2.02
N GLY A 104 -2.83 12.84 2.00
CA GLY A 104 -1.95 13.31 0.93
C GLY A 104 -2.64 13.20 -0.44
N ASP A 105 -2.03 12.38 -1.31
CA ASP A 105 -2.48 12.10 -2.67
C ASP A 105 -3.33 10.83 -2.78
N ASP A 106 -3.62 10.13 -1.69
CA ASP A 106 -4.45 8.92 -1.69
C ASP A 106 -5.73 9.12 -0.88
N PHE A 107 -6.66 8.19 -1.07
CA PHE A 107 -7.89 8.12 -0.28
C PHE A 107 -8.02 6.78 0.41
N ILE A 108 -8.53 6.83 1.64
CA ILE A 108 -8.88 5.68 2.44
C ILE A 108 -10.41 5.65 2.53
N ILE A 109 -11.00 4.56 2.07
CA ILE A 109 -12.42 4.31 2.04
C ILE A 109 -12.75 3.33 3.16
N LEU A 110 -13.61 3.73 4.08
CA LEU A 110 -14.15 2.89 5.13
C LEU A 110 -15.54 2.40 4.72
N THR A 111 -15.71 1.09 4.52
CA THR A 111 -17.02 0.49 4.22
C THR A 111 -17.68 0.00 5.51
N GLU A 112 -18.41 -1.12 5.53
CA GLU A 112 -18.95 -1.70 6.76
C GLU A 112 -18.03 -2.76 7.37
N ASN A 113 -17.40 -3.60 6.54
CA ASN A 113 -16.58 -4.72 7.00
C ASN A 113 -15.08 -4.54 6.69
N SER A 114 -14.73 -3.63 5.78
CA SER A 114 -13.37 -3.53 5.26
C SER A 114 -12.96 -2.08 4.99
N LEU A 115 -11.65 -1.84 4.98
CA LEU A 115 -11.04 -0.56 4.69
C LEU A 115 -10.27 -0.68 3.38
N TYR A 116 -10.60 0.14 2.39
CA TYR A 116 -9.96 0.13 1.08
C TYR A 116 -9.04 1.33 0.94
N ILE A 117 -7.88 1.13 0.32
CA ILE A 117 -7.00 2.24 -0.06
C ILE A 117 -7.06 2.40 -1.57
N VAL A 118 -7.28 3.63 -2.02
CA VAL A 118 -7.37 3.97 -3.43
C VAL A 118 -6.49 5.17 -3.75
N SER A 119 -5.94 5.19 -4.96
CA SER A 119 -5.10 6.30 -5.41
C SER A 119 -5.93 7.58 -5.61
N GLY A 120 -5.35 8.76 -5.42
CA GLY A 120 -6.03 10.03 -5.64
C GLY A 120 -6.41 10.35 -7.07
N LYS A 121 -5.98 9.51 -8.02
CA LYS A 121 -6.43 9.53 -9.41
C LYS A 121 -7.87 9.01 -9.58
N ILE A 122 -8.55 8.62 -8.50
CA ILE A 122 -9.94 8.19 -8.54
C ILE A 122 -10.86 9.23 -9.17
N GLN A 123 -11.63 8.81 -10.18
CA GLN A 123 -12.67 9.65 -10.77
C GLN A 123 -13.95 9.53 -9.95
N LYS A 124 -14.66 10.66 -9.77
CA LYS A 124 -15.98 10.67 -9.15
C LYS A 124 -17.04 10.74 -10.24
N ARG A 125 -18.02 9.85 -10.20
CA ARG A 125 -19.19 9.86 -11.09
C ARG A 125 -20.47 9.78 -10.29
N LYS A 126 -21.52 10.41 -10.81
CA LYS A 126 -22.87 10.20 -10.31
C LYS A 126 -23.35 8.84 -10.80
N VAL A 127 -23.77 7.98 -9.89
CA VAL A 127 -24.35 6.68 -10.22
C VAL A 127 -25.73 6.60 -9.58
N ASN A 128 -26.64 5.88 -10.23
CA ASN A 128 -27.91 5.54 -9.61
C ASN A 128 -27.72 4.21 -8.89
N LEU A 129 -27.67 4.25 -7.55
CA LEU A 129 -27.44 3.07 -6.73
C LEU A 129 -28.59 2.07 -6.87
N ALA A 130 -29.84 2.55 -7.01
CA ALA A 130 -31.02 1.71 -7.19
C ALA A 130 -30.87 0.79 -8.41
N SER A 131 -30.44 1.36 -9.55
CA SER A 131 -30.24 0.58 -10.78
C SER A 131 -29.11 -0.44 -10.70
N LEU A 132 -28.05 -0.19 -9.92
CA LEU A 132 -26.97 -1.15 -9.71
C LEU A 132 -27.41 -2.30 -8.78
N GLN A 133 -28.19 -1.97 -7.75
CA GLN A 133 -28.73 -2.95 -6.80
C GLN A 133 -29.74 -3.89 -7.48
N GLU A 134 -30.66 -3.33 -8.29
CA GLU A 134 -31.63 -4.12 -9.08
C GLU A 134 -30.95 -5.07 -10.06
N ALA A 135 -29.85 -4.65 -10.68
CA ALA A 135 -29.08 -5.49 -11.59
C ALA A 135 -28.39 -6.67 -10.87
N TYR A 136 -27.94 -6.46 -9.63
CA TYR A 136 -27.37 -7.53 -8.80
C TYR A 136 -28.44 -8.52 -8.32
N ASP A 137 -29.57 -8.01 -7.83
CA ASP A 137 -30.70 -8.85 -7.37
C ASP A 137 -31.29 -9.68 -8.51
N SER A 138 -31.41 -9.10 -9.71
CA SER A 138 -31.89 -9.82 -10.90
C SER A 138 -30.92 -10.88 -11.43
N SER A 139 -29.66 -10.88 -10.97
CA SER A 139 -28.63 -11.84 -11.36
C SER A 139 -28.44 -12.96 -10.34
N LEU A 140 -29.17 -12.94 -9.22
CA LEU A 140 -29.14 -13.97 -8.17
C LEU A 140 -30.31 -14.95 -8.33
#